data_AF-A0A0E2AVX5-F1
#
_entry.id   AF-A0A0E2AVX5-F1
#
_cell.length_a   1.000
_cell.length_b   1.000
_cell.length_c   1.000
_cell.angle_alpha   90.00
_cell.angle_beta   90.00
_cell.angle_gamma   90.00
#
_symmetry.space_group_name_H-M   'P 1'
#
loop_
_entity.id
_entity.type
_entity.pdbx_description
1 polymer ?
#
loop_
_entity_poly.entity_id
_entity_poly.type
_entity_poly.pdbx_seq_one_letter_code
_entity_poly.pdbx_strand_id
1 'polypeptide(L)'
;MPQGKETSGVLIGHTIYLFGGFHGQKLTEIETYDLTNGCWRTLTELWFPVERPGIVYNEDIVYIFESNVIQTYNIRTNEVKAFLIDLNLQESGLFCKDDKLFIIGGCRRAVDDVEPFREVYKIDLSDFAKTEMHYNK
;
A
#
# COMPACT_ATOMS: atom_id res chain seq x y z
N MET A 1 -4.26 17.12 -8.14
CA MET A 1 -5.04 16.07 -7.45
C MET A 1 -6.45 16.59 -7.24
N PRO A 2 -7.49 15.74 -7.31
CA PRO A 2 -8.88 16.17 -7.14
C PRO A 2 -9.16 16.74 -5.74
N GLN A 3 -8.49 16.21 -4.72
CA GLN A 3 -8.54 16.67 -3.33
C GLN A 3 -7.14 16.72 -2.73
N GLY A 4 -6.83 17.77 -1.95
CA GLY A 4 -5.55 17.87 -1.24
C GLY A 4 -5.45 16.84 -0.11
N LYS A 5 -4.41 16.01 -0.13
CA LYS A 5 -4.14 14.98 0.89
C LYS A 5 -2.65 14.70 1.01
N GLU A 6 -2.22 14.24 2.17
CA GLU A 6 -0.92 13.59 2.34
C GLU A 6 -1.01 12.18 1.77
N THR A 7 -0.11 11.78 0.88
CA THR A 7 -0.20 10.46 0.26
C THR A 7 1.16 10.01 -0.29
N SER A 8 1.29 8.71 -0.50
CA SER A 8 2.44 8.09 -1.16
C SER A 8 1.96 7.33 -2.39
N GLY A 9 2.88 7.09 -3.32
CA GLY A 9 2.55 6.44 -4.57
C GLY A 9 3.75 5.88 -5.30
N VAL A 10 3.49 5.26 -6.44
CA VAL A 10 4.50 4.69 -7.33
C VAL A 10 4.32 5.22 -8.73
N LEU A 11 5.43 5.44 -9.43
CA LEU A 11 5.44 5.80 -10.85
C LEU A 11 5.55 4.52 -11.68
N ILE A 12 4.56 4.27 -12.52
CA ILE A 12 4.51 3.12 -13.44
C ILE A 12 4.34 3.66 -14.85
N GLY A 13 5.39 3.54 -15.67
CA GLY A 13 5.42 4.20 -16.98
C GLY A 13 5.30 5.72 -16.84
N HIS A 14 4.25 6.30 -17.44
CA HIS A 14 3.94 7.73 -17.33
C HIS A 14 2.81 8.03 -16.33
N THR A 15 2.42 7.07 -15.50
CA THR A 15 1.29 7.21 -14.59
C THR A 15 1.75 7.10 -13.14
N ILE A 16 1.47 8.13 -12.35
CA ILE A 16 1.62 8.09 -10.90
C ILE A 16 0.36 7.43 -10.34
N TYR A 17 0.52 6.36 -9.58
CA TYR A 17 -0.55 5.72 -8.81
C TYR A 17 -0.42 6.13 -7.35
N LEU A 18 -1.51 6.61 -6.76
CA LEU A 18 -1.63 7.02 -5.37
C LEU A 18 -2.61 6.09 -4.65
N PHE A 19 -2.27 5.67 -3.44
CA PHE A 19 -3.03 4.68 -2.68
C PHE A 19 -3.42 5.25 -1.31
N GLY A 20 -4.71 5.53 -1.13
CA GLY A 20 -5.23 6.14 0.09
C GLY A 20 -4.62 7.52 0.36
N GLY A 21 -4.15 7.71 1.59
CA GLY A 21 -3.61 8.96 2.11
C GLY A 21 -4.40 9.50 3.29
N PHE A 22 -4.14 10.75 3.66
CA PHE A 22 -4.79 11.40 4.79
C PHE A 22 -5.38 12.76 4.41
N HIS A 23 -6.67 12.93 4.72
CA HIS A 23 -7.39 14.20 4.65
C HIS A 23 -8.37 14.27 5.82
N GLY A 24 -7.87 14.61 7.02
CA GLY A 24 -8.65 14.58 8.27
C GLY A 24 -8.98 13.16 8.77
N GLN A 25 -8.92 12.17 7.88
CA GLN A 25 -9.06 10.74 8.13
C GLN A 25 -8.23 9.96 7.10
N LYS A 26 -7.96 8.68 7.39
CA LYS A 26 -7.33 7.76 6.44
C LYS A 26 -8.28 7.49 5.26
N LEU A 27 -7.70 7.31 4.07
CA LEU A 27 -8.41 7.22 2.81
C LEU A 27 -8.23 5.86 2.13
N THR A 28 -9.17 5.45 1.29
CA THR A 28 -9.16 4.18 0.56
C THR A 28 -8.93 4.35 -0.94
N GLU A 29 -9.11 5.55 -1.49
CA GLU A 29 -9.17 5.75 -2.93
C GLU A 29 -7.83 5.46 -3.60
N ILE A 30 -7.89 4.74 -4.73
CA ILE A 30 -6.79 4.57 -5.65
C ILE A 30 -6.96 5.56 -6.78
N GLU A 31 -6.04 6.50 -6.88
CA GLU A 31 -6.07 7.57 -7.89
C GLU A 31 -4.84 7.50 -8.77
N THR A 32 -4.99 7.95 -10.01
CA THR A 32 -3.88 8.07 -10.94
C THR A 32 -3.75 9.48 -11.48
N TYR A 33 -2.52 9.86 -11.77
CA TYR A 33 -2.18 11.05 -12.53
C TYR A 33 -1.30 10.67 -13.72
N ASP A 34 -1.77 10.94 -14.92
CA ASP A 34 -1.04 10.69 -16.16
C ASP A 34 -0.17 11.91 -16.51
N LEU A 35 1.14 11.70 -16.52
CA LEU A 35 2.14 12.73 -16.81
C LEU A 35 2.13 13.21 -18.26
N THR A 36 1.52 12.45 -19.18
CA THR A 36 1.47 12.82 -20.61
C THR A 36 0.39 13.83 -20.94
N ASN A 37 -0.75 13.77 -20.23
CA ASN A 37 -1.93 14.59 -20.51
C ASN A 37 -2.42 15.38 -19.28
N GLY A 38 -1.80 15.19 -18.11
CA GLY A 38 -2.15 15.88 -16.88
C GLY A 38 -3.52 15.52 -16.32
N CYS A 39 -4.10 14.38 -16.71
CA CYS A 39 -5.42 13.96 -16.28
C CYS A 39 -5.38 13.14 -14.99
N TRP A 40 -6.35 13.38 -14.13
CA TRP A 40 -6.61 12.58 -12.92
C TRP A 40 -7.70 11.55 -13.18
N ARG A 41 -7.58 10.36 -12.60
CA ARG A 41 -8.64 9.34 -12.60
C ARG A 41 -8.68 8.61 -11.26
N THR A 42 -9.88 8.44 -10.71
CA THR A 42 -10.14 7.51 -9.61
C THR A 42 -10.43 6.13 -10.20
N LEU A 43 -9.73 5.10 -9.73
CA LEU A 43 -9.81 3.76 -10.31
C LEU A 43 -10.73 2.82 -9.52
N THR A 44 -10.49 2.70 -8.23
CA THR A 44 -11.21 1.84 -7.27
C THR A 44 -10.78 2.23 -5.86
N GLU A 45 -11.14 1.42 -4.86
CA GLU A 45 -10.82 1.65 -3.45
C GLU A 45 -10.18 0.41 -2.82
N LEU A 46 -9.19 0.66 -1.97
CA LEU A 46 -8.64 -0.29 -1.00
C LEU A 46 -9.74 -0.87 -0.10
N TRP A 47 -9.47 -2.03 0.48
CA TRP A 47 -10.30 -2.65 1.51
C TRP A 47 -10.24 -1.91 2.83
N PHE A 48 -9.03 -1.50 3.21
CA PHE A 48 -8.76 -0.78 4.44
C PHE A 48 -8.09 0.55 4.12
N PRO A 49 -8.45 1.63 4.81
CA PRO A 49 -7.86 2.93 4.56
C PRO A 49 -6.42 2.97 5.07
N VAL A 50 -5.57 3.70 4.36
CA VAL A 50 -4.14 3.87 4.68
C VAL A 50 -3.79 5.35 4.64
N GLU A 51 -2.80 5.77 5.42
CA GLU A 51 -2.35 7.17 5.51
C GLU A 51 -0.89 7.33 5.07
N ARG A 52 0.03 6.56 5.66
CA ARG A 52 1.47 6.56 5.35
C ARG A 52 1.93 5.10 5.18
N PRO A 53 1.39 4.38 4.18
CA PRO A 53 1.75 2.98 3.96
C PRO A 53 3.15 2.86 3.36
N GLY A 54 3.78 1.71 3.60
CA GLY A 54 4.86 1.25 2.72
C GLY A 54 4.28 0.80 1.39
N ILE A 55 4.86 1.25 0.26
CA ILE A 55 4.37 0.90 -1.08
C ILE A 55 5.53 0.42 -1.94
N VAL A 56 5.32 -0.70 -2.65
CA VAL A 56 6.26 -1.17 -3.68
C VAL A 56 5.51 -1.77 -4.86
N TYR A 57 6.00 -1.53 -6.07
CA TYR A 57 5.50 -2.11 -7.31
C TYR A 57 6.44 -3.23 -7.78
N ASN A 58 5.87 -4.38 -8.13
CA ASN A 58 6.58 -5.51 -8.71
C ASN A 58 5.71 -6.18 -9.78
N GLU A 59 6.23 -6.28 -11.01
CA GLU A 59 5.55 -6.84 -12.18
C GLU A 59 4.21 -6.17 -12.52
N ASP A 60 3.07 -6.74 -12.14
CA ASP A 60 1.74 -6.14 -12.34
C ASP A 60 1.05 -5.81 -11.02
N ILE A 61 1.71 -6.03 -9.88
CA ILE A 61 1.14 -5.88 -8.54
C ILE A 61 1.81 -4.75 -7.78
N VAL A 62 1.00 -3.85 -7.23
CA VAL A 62 1.43 -2.92 -6.18
C VAL A 62 1.08 -3.52 -4.83
N TYR A 63 2.05 -3.60 -3.93
CA TYR A 63 1.88 -4.01 -2.54
C TYR A 63 1.83 -2.78 -1.66
N ILE A 64 0.84 -2.71 -0.78
CA ILE A 64 0.57 -1.61 0.13
C ILE A 64 0.50 -2.19 1.54
N PHE A 65 1.42 -1.80 2.42
CA PHE A 65 1.50 -2.29 3.80
C PHE A 65 1.26 -1.16 4.80
N GLU A 66 0.27 -1.33 5.68
CA GLU A 66 0.09 -0.48 6.86
C GLU A 66 -0.66 -1.24 7.96
N SER A 67 -0.35 -0.93 9.21
CA SER A 67 -0.85 -1.61 10.39
C SER A 67 -0.55 -3.10 10.30
N ASN A 68 -1.55 -3.97 10.25
CA ASN A 68 -1.44 -5.43 10.19
C ASN A 68 -1.96 -6.02 8.88
N VAL A 69 -2.00 -5.22 7.80
CA VAL A 69 -2.59 -5.63 6.53
C VAL A 69 -1.64 -5.32 5.38
N ILE A 70 -1.44 -6.30 4.50
CA ILE A 70 -0.94 -6.07 3.14
C ILE A 70 -2.12 -6.09 2.19
N GLN A 71 -2.28 -5.02 1.44
CA GLN A 71 -3.23 -4.95 0.34
C GLN A 71 -2.45 -5.00 -0.97
N THR A 72 -2.99 -5.71 -1.97
CA THR A 72 -2.39 -5.79 -3.30
C THR A 72 -3.33 -5.20 -4.33
N TYR A 73 -2.80 -4.42 -5.25
CA TYR A 73 -3.53 -3.87 -6.39
C TYR A 73 -2.91 -4.38 -7.70
N ASN A 74 -3.71 -5.02 -8.55
CA ASN A 74 -3.26 -5.45 -9.87
C ASN A 74 -3.55 -4.37 -10.91
N ILE A 75 -2.50 -3.81 -11.53
CA ILE A 75 -2.61 -2.69 -12.47
C ILE A 75 -3.27 -3.08 -13.81
N ARG A 76 -3.32 -4.37 -14.14
CA ARG A 76 -3.93 -4.89 -15.37
C ARG A 76 -5.41 -5.16 -15.19
N THR A 77 -5.81 -5.69 -14.04
CA THR A 77 -7.19 -6.14 -13.78
C THR A 77 -7.99 -5.17 -12.91
N ASN A 78 -7.34 -4.16 -12.30
CA ASN A 78 -7.93 -3.25 -11.32
C ASN A 78 -8.43 -3.96 -10.04
N GLU A 79 -7.96 -5.18 -9.78
CA GLU A 79 -8.36 -6.00 -8.64
C GLU A 79 -7.59 -5.60 -7.37
N VAL A 80 -8.30 -5.52 -6.24
CA VAL A 80 -7.70 -5.29 -4.91
C VAL A 80 -7.92 -6.50 -4.02
N LYS A 81 -6.86 -7.01 -3.39
CA LYS A 81 -6.91 -8.07 -2.36
C LYS A 81 -6.33 -7.57 -1.06
N ALA A 82 -6.69 -8.19 0.06
CA ALA A 82 -6.17 -7.86 1.38
C ALA A 82 -5.79 -9.13 2.15
N PHE A 83 -4.66 -9.06 2.85
CA PHE A 83 -4.05 -10.16 3.59
C PHE A 83 -3.68 -9.67 4.99
N LEU A 84 -4.17 -10.37 6.01
CA LEU A 84 -3.77 -10.10 7.40
C LEU A 84 -2.37 -10.66 7.64
N ILE A 85 -1.53 -9.88 8.31
CA ILE A 85 -0.21 -10.31 8.75
C ILE A 85 -0.06 -10.04 10.25
N ASP A 86 0.63 -10.93 10.96
CA ASP A 86 0.91 -10.77 12.40
C ASP A 86 2.07 -9.80 12.65
N LEU A 87 1.91 -8.58 12.14
CA LEU A 87 2.88 -7.51 12.25
C LEU A 87 2.13 -6.18 12.21
N ASN A 88 1.93 -5.54 13.35
CA ASN A 88 1.27 -4.23 13.44
C ASN A 88 2.31 -3.10 13.42
N LEU A 89 2.53 -2.48 12.26
CA LEU A 89 3.46 -1.37 12.05
C LEU A 89 2.89 -0.32 11.09
N GLN A 90 3.23 0.94 11.32
CA GLN A 90 2.92 2.08 10.44
C GLN A 90 4.22 2.69 9.92
N GLU A 91 4.15 3.49 8.86
CA GLU A 91 5.29 4.27 8.34
C GLU A 91 6.54 3.41 8.05
N SER A 92 6.33 2.14 7.69
CA SER A 92 7.40 1.20 7.40
C SER A 92 7.89 1.35 5.96
N GLY A 93 9.20 1.17 5.74
CA GLY A 93 9.72 1.00 4.39
C GLY A 93 9.28 -0.36 3.83
N LEU A 94 8.83 -0.39 2.57
CA LEU A 94 8.47 -1.62 1.87
C LEU A 94 9.29 -1.74 0.59
N PHE A 95 9.96 -2.87 0.40
CA PHE A 95 10.84 -3.14 -0.73
C PHE A 95 10.57 -4.53 -1.29
N CYS A 96 10.82 -4.74 -2.58
CA CYS A 96 10.68 -6.04 -3.23
C CYS A 96 11.99 -6.43 -3.90
N LYS A 97 12.47 -7.65 -3.62
CA LYS A 97 13.67 -8.20 -4.25
C LYS A 97 13.63 -9.73 -4.20
N ASP A 98 13.96 -10.38 -5.32
CA ASP A 98 14.10 -11.84 -5.44
C ASP A 98 12.88 -12.61 -4.88
N ASP A 99 11.71 -12.22 -5.37
CA ASP A 99 10.39 -12.74 -5.01
C ASP A 99 10.06 -12.67 -3.51
N LYS A 100 10.61 -11.66 -2.82
CA LYS A 100 10.34 -11.35 -1.41
C LYS A 100 9.99 -9.89 -1.22
N LEU A 101 9.03 -9.65 -0.33
CA LEU A 101 8.84 -8.35 0.28
C LEU A 101 9.73 -8.23 1.52
N PHE A 102 10.31 -7.05 1.70
CA PHE A 102 11.05 -6.66 2.89
C PHE A 102 10.33 -5.46 3.52
N ILE A 103 9.94 -5.62 4.77
CA ILE A 103 9.36 -4.54 5.60
C ILE A 103 10.47 -4.11 6.57
N ILE A 104 10.86 -2.84 6.52
CA ILE A 104 11.99 -2.31 7.28
C ILE A 104 11.52 -1.16 8.16
N GLY A 105 11.84 -1.28 9.45
CA GLY A 105 11.59 -0.23 10.43
C GLY A 105 10.10 0.07 10.63
N GLY A 106 9.75 1.35 10.66
CA GLY A 106 8.40 1.82 10.96
C GLY A 106 8.19 2.11 12.44
N CYS A 107 6.93 2.26 12.84
CA CYS A 107 6.57 2.55 14.23
C CYS A 107 5.23 1.96 14.64
N ARG A 108 5.02 1.83 15.95
CA ARG A 108 3.70 1.64 16.56
C ARG A 108 3.28 2.95 17.20
N ARG A 109 2.13 3.48 16.78
CA ARG A 109 1.57 4.70 17.34
C ARG A 109 0.49 4.37 18.35
N ALA A 110 0.69 4.81 19.59
CA ALA A 110 -0.34 4.95 20.60
C ALA A 110 -0.78 6.42 20.68
N VAL A 111 -1.79 6.73 21.51
CA VAL A 111 -2.33 8.10 21.63
C VAL A 111 -1.25 9.10 22.04
N ASP A 112 -0.38 8.71 22.97
CA ASP A 112 0.64 9.59 23.57
C ASP A 112 2.08 9.12 23.33
N ASP A 113 2.27 8.08 22.50
CA ASP A 113 3.59 7.49 22.29
C ASP A 113 3.77 6.98 20.85
N VAL A 114 5.01 7.05 20.37
CA VAL A 114 5.43 6.49 19.08
C VAL A 114 6.64 5.63 19.34
N GLU A 115 6.44 4.32 19.31
CA GLU A 115 7.50 3.33 19.49
C GLU A 115 8.14 3.04 18.12
N PRO A 116 9.40 3.47 17.86
CA PRO A 116 10.08 3.14 16.61
C PRO A 116 10.48 1.66 16.60
N PHE A 117 10.33 1.03 15.45
CA PHE A 117 10.75 -0.34 15.20
C PHE A 117 12.03 -0.36 14.36
N ARG A 118 12.96 -1.25 14.69
CA ARG A 118 14.28 -1.35 14.02
C ARG A 118 14.46 -2.61 13.16
N GLU A 119 13.49 -3.52 13.25
CA GLU A 119 13.62 -4.86 12.68
C GLU A 119 13.34 -4.87 11.18
N VAL A 120 13.79 -5.94 10.53
CA VAL A 120 13.53 -6.25 9.13
C VAL A 120 12.73 -7.54 9.05
N TYR A 121 11.57 -7.48 8.43
CA TYR A 121 10.73 -8.63 8.16
C TYR A 121 10.77 -8.98 6.68
N LYS A 122 10.59 -10.27 6.38
CA LYS A 122 10.60 -10.80 5.03
C LYS A 122 9.36 -11.68 4.81
N ILE A 123 8.70 -11.51 3.68
CA ILE A 123 7.55 -12.31 3.25
C ILE A 123 7.83 -12.82 1.84
N ASP A 124 7.71 -14.12 1.60
CA ASP A 124 7.87 -14.69 0.27
C ASP A 124 6.59 -14.44 -0.55
N LEU A 125 6.72 -13.95 -1.80
CA LEU A 125 5.56 -13.60 -2.63
C LEU A 125 4.65 -14.81 -2.91
N SER A 126 5.21 -16.03 -2.87
CA SER A 126 4.44 -17.26 -3.04
C SER A 126 3.41 -17.50 -1.93
N ASP A 127 3.52 -16.84 -0.78
CA ASP A 127 2.61 -17.01 0.34
C ASP A 127 1.26 -16.34 0.10
N PHE A 128 1.22 -15.27 -0.72
CA PHE A 128 -0.03 -14.62 -1.12
C PHE A 128 -0.91 -15.52 -2.00
N ALA A 129 -0.31 -16.44 -2.78
CA ALA A 129 -1.06 -17.39 -3.60
C ALA A 129 -1.67 -18.54 -2.78
N LYS A 130 -1.14 -18.80 -1.57
CA LYS A 130 -1.56 -19.90 -0.69
C LYS A 130 -2.50 -19.43 0.42
N THR A 131 -2.50 -18.14 0.72
CA THR A 131 -3.35 -17.53 1.75
C THR A 131 -4.77 -17.37 1.21
N GLU A 132 -5.76 -17.86 1.95
CA GLU A 132 -7.17 -17.65 1.61
C GLU A 132 -7.49 -16.14 1.57
N MET A 133 -8.21 -15.72 0.53
CA MET A 133 -8.65 -14.32 0.42
C MET A 133 -9.69 -14.05 1.49
N HIS A 134 -9.38 -13.17 2.44
CA HIS A 134 -10.29 -12.87 3.53
C HIS A 134 -11.43 -11.92 3.14
N TYR A 135 -11.33 -11.23 1.99
CA TYR A 135 -12.32 -10.24 1.54
C TYR A 135 -12.44 -10.21 -0.01
N ASN A 136 -13.68 -10.35 -0.54
CA ASN A 136 -14.05 -10.20 -1.96
C ASN A 136 -15.13 -9.12 -2.12
N LYS A 137 -14.94 -8.16 -3.03
CA LYS A 137 -15.94 -7.12 -3.36
C LYS A 137 -16.90 -7.66 -4.41
#